data_AF-A0A947F8G3-F1
#
_entry.id   AF-A0A947F8G3-F1
#
_cell.length_a   1.000
_cell.length_b   1.000
_cell.length_c   1.000
_cell.angle_alpha   90.00
_cell.angle_beta   90.00
_cell.angle_gamma   90.00
#
_symmetry.space_group_name_H-M   'P 1'
#
loop_
_entity.id
_entity.type
_entity.pdbx_description
1 polymer ?
#
loop_
_entity_poly.entity_id
_entity_poly.type
_entity_poly.pdbx_seq_one_letter_code
_entity_poly.pdbx_strand_id
1 'polypeptide(L)' 'MVFSSHIFLFYFLPGALLSYYLAPRKFRNSLLTLTSYLFYGWSNPLFCFLMFFSTLVDYL' A
#
# COMPACT_ATOMS: atom_id res chain seq x y z
N MET A 1 -7.09 -4.76 5.62
CA MET A 1 -7.97 -4.00 6.53
C MET A 1 -9.37 -4.00 5.96
N VAL A 2 -10.42 -4.03 6.77
CA VAL A 2 -11.77 -3.69 6.28
C VAL A 2 -11.83 -2.18 6.07
N PHE A 3 -12.33 -1.71 4.92
CA PHE A 3 -12.48 -0.28 4.59
C PHE A 3 -13.21 0.53 5.68
N SER A 4 -14.06 -0.14 6.47
CA SER A 4 -14.87 0.46 7.55
C SER A 4 -14.16 0.51 8.92
N SER A 5 -12.88 0.11 9.00
CA SER A 5 -12.15 0.12 10.27
C SER A 5 -11.66 1.53 10.63
N HIS A 6 -11.80 1.91 11.90
CA HIS A 6 -11.28 3.17 12.44
C HIS A 6 -9.76 3.31 12.21
N ILE A 7 -9.04 2.18 12.22
CA ILE A 7 -7.59 2.14 11.97
C ILE A 7 -7.28 2.59 10.53
N PHE A 8 -8.14 2.24 9.57
CA PHE A 8 -7.95 2.66 8.18
C PHE A 8 -8.18 4.16 8.01
N LEU A 9 -9.32 4.66 8.50
CA LEU A 9 -9.69 6.08 8.32
C LEU A 9 -8.78 7.04 9.07
N PHE A 10 -8.38 6.71 10.31
CA PHE A 10 -7.65 7.65 11.17
C PHE A 10 -6.12 7.46 11.18
N TYR A 11 -5.60 6.29 10.81
CA TYR A 11 -4.15 6.06 10.78
C TYR A 11 -3.63 5.86 9.36
N PHE A 12 -4.25 4.95 8.60
CA PHE A 12 -3.76 4.59 7.28
C PHE A 12 -3.94 5.72 6.26
N LEU A 13 -5.14 6.29 6.16
CA LEU A 13 -5.47 7.34 5.19
C LEU A 13 -4.65 8.62 5.38
N PRO A 14 -4.51 9.21 6.59
CA PRO A 14 -3.66 10.38 6.78
C PRO A 14 -2.17 10.04 6.61
N GLY A 15 -1.71 8.86 7.02
CA GLY A 15 -0.33 8.42 6.78
C GLY A 15 0.01 8.28 5.30
N ALA A 16 -0.88 7.68 4.52
CA ALA A 16 -0.77 7.56 3.07
C ALA A 16 -0.73 8.93 2.38
N LEU A 17 -1.63 9.85 2.78
CA LEU A 17 -1.66 11.21 2.24
C LEU A 17 -0.39 12.00 2.61
N LEU A 18 0.06 11.94 3.85
CA LEU A 18 1.30 12.61 4.29
C LEU A 18 2.50 12.09 3.50
N SER A 19 2.61 10.77 3.36
CA SER A 19 3.67 10.15 2.56
C SER A 19 3.60 10.59 1.09
N TYR A 20 2.40 10.68 0.52
CA TYR A 20 2.20 11.18 -0.84
C TYR A 20 2.62 12.65 -1.02
N TYR A 21 2.33 13.51 -0.03
CA TYR A 21 2.69 14.93 -0.07
C TYR A 21 4.18 15.18 0.20
N LEU A 22 4.82 14.40 1.08
CA LEU A 22 6.27 14.46 1.31
C LEU A 22 7.07 13.92 0.12
N ALA A 23 6.47 13.08 -0.73
CA ALA A 23 7.18 12.41 -1.81
C ALA A 23 7.54 13.34 -2.97
N PRO A 24 8.83 13.37 -3.39
CA PRO A 24 9.22 14.02 -4.62
C PRO A 24 8.57 13.33 -5.83
N ARG A 25 8.18 14.10 -6.85
CA ARG A 25 7.37 13.65 -8.01
C ARG A 25 7.84 12.34 -8.66
N LYS A 26 9.13 12.04 -8.61
CA LYS A 26 9.75 10.83 -9.19
C LYS A 26 9.37 9.53 -8.45
N PHE A 27 9.07 9.59 -7.15
CA PHE A 27 8.80 8.42 -6.31
C PHE A 27 7.31 8.21 -5.99
N ARG A 28 6.42 9.09 -6.50
CA ARG A 28 4.98 9.00 -6.23
C ARG A 28 4.37 7.68 -6.68
N ASN A 29 4.79 7.14 -7.82
CA ASN A 29 4.30 5.85 -8.31
C ASN A 29 4.76 4.69 -7.41
N SER A 30 6.03 4.68 -7.00
CA SER A 30 6.55 3.67 -6.07
C SER A 30 5.89 3.76 -4.69
N LEU A 31 5.54 4.96 -4.24
CA LEU A 31 4.82 5.15 -2.98
C LEU A 31 3.36 4.73 -3.08
N LEU A 32 2.69 4.97 -4.20
CA LEU A 32 1.35 4.47 -4.47
C LEU A 32 1.32 2.94 -4.46
N THR A 33 2.29 2.29 -5.09
CA THR A 33 2.40 0.82 -5.07
C THR A 33 2.71 0.28 -3.67
N LEU A 34 3.67 0.87 -2.95
CA LEU A 34 3.97 0.50 -1.56
C LEU A 34 2.77 0.67 -0.62
N THR A 35 2.07 1.80 -0.73
CA THR A 35 0.87 2.08 0.06
C THR A 35 -0.24 1.08 -0.25
N SER A 36 -0.43 0.73 -1.53
CA SER A 36 -1.40 -0.30 -1.94
C SER A 36 -1.04 -1.67 -1.38
N TYR A 37 0.24 -2.03 -1.37
CA TYR A 37 0.73 -3.24 -0.71
C TYR A 37 0.45 -3.24 0.77
N LEU A 38 0.82 -2.17 1.47
CA LEU A 38 0.60 -2.04 2.92
C LEU A 38 -0.90 -2.16 3.28
N PHE A 39 -1.78 -1.58 2.46
CA PHE A 39 -3.23 -1.71 2.65
C PHE A 39 -3.70 -3.18 2.55
N TYR A 40 -3.27 -3.87 1.51
CA TYR A 40 -3.63 -5.27 1.25
C TYR A 40 -3.01 -6.23 2.27
N GLY A 41 -1.75 -6.02 2.65
CA GLY A 41 -1.00 -6.86 3.58
C GLY A 41 -1.47 -6.77 5.03
N TRP A 42 -2.09 -5.67 5.43
CA TRP A 42 -2.45 -5.46 6.84
C TRP A 42 -3.51 -6.44 7.38
N SER A 43 -4.46 -6.90 6.57
CA SER A 43 -5.43 -7.92 7.05
C SER A 43 -4.87 -9.33 6.97
N ASN A 44 -4.00 -9.60 6.02
CA ASN A 44 -3.45 -10.91 5.75
C ASN A 44 -2.13 -10.74 5.00
N PRO A 45 -0.97 -10.93 5.66
CA PRO A 45 0.34 -10.74 5.04
C PRO A 45 0.58 -11.68 3.84
N LEU A 46 -0.17 -12.78 3.78
CA LEU A 46 -0.21 -13.72 2.64
C LEU A 46 -0.66 -13.04 1.32
N PHE A 47 -1.58 -12.08 1.35
CA PHE A 47 -2.00 -11.35 0.13
C PHE A 47 -0.92 -10.40 -0.38
N CYS A 48 -0.15 -9.79 0.52
CA CYS A 48 1.04 -9.03 0.15
C CYS A 48 2.04 -9.93 -0.59
N PHE A 49 2.31 -11.11 -0.04
CA PHE A 49 3.22 -12.07 -0.67
C PHE A 49 2.69 -12.58 -2.02
N LEU A 50 1.38 -12.82 -2.14
CA LEU A 50 0.74 -13.27 -3.37
C LEU A 50 0.81 -12.20 -4.47
N MET A 51 0.52 -10.93 -4.15
CA MET A 51 0.71 -9.83 -5.10
C MET A 51 2.18 -9.68 -5.48
N PHE A 52 3.12 -9.85 -4.54
CA PHE A 52 4.55 -9.71 -4.81
C PHE A 52 5.03 -10.76 -5.79
N PHE A 53 4.62 -12.00 -5.55
CA PHE A 53 4.91 -13.12 -6.42
C PHE A 53 4.24 -12.93 -7.79
N SER A 54 2.98 -12.51 -7.84
CA SER A 54 2.29 -12.25 -9.12
C SER A 54 2.96 -11.14 -9.93
N THR A 55 3.43 -10.07 -9.27
CA THR A 55 4.11 -8.95 -9.95
C THR A 55 5.49 -9.38 -10.46
N LEU A 56 6.22 -10.19 -9.68
CA LEU A 56 7.50 -10.75 -10.10
C LEU A 56 7.37 -11.72 -11.28
N VAL A 57 6.34 -12.57 -11.26
CA VAL A 57 6.07 -13.53 -12.34
C VAL A 57 5.60 -12.82 -13.61
N ASP A 58 4.77 -11.78 -13.50
CA ASP A 58 4.29 -11.00 -14.66
C ASP A 58 5.42 -10.16 -15.31
N TYR A 59 6.40 -9.73 -14.52
CA TYR A 59 7.55 -8.96 -15.01
C TYR A 59 8.65 -9.81 -15.68
N LEU A 60 8.70 -11.11 -15.39
CA LEU A 60 9.69 -12.08 -15.90
C LEU A 60 9.28 -12.65 -17.27
#